data_AF-A0A952HAZ5-F1
#
_entry.id   AF-A0A952HAZ5-F1
#
_cell.length_a   1.000
_cell.length_b   1.000
_cell.length_c   1.000
_cell.angle_alpha   90.00
_cell.angle_beta   90.00
_cell.angle_gamma   90.00
#
_symmetry.space_group_name_H-M   'P 1'
#
loop_
_entity.id
_entity.type
_entity.pdbx_description
1 polymer ?
#
loop_
_entity_poly.entity_id
_entity_poly.type
_entity_poly.pdbx_seq_one_letter_code
_entity_poly.pdbx_strand_id
1 'polypeptide(L)'
;LHTTTATRQSRKGEISSWKAHAPAFAGKMAVEAIDRALRGETSPTPIYEGEDGVIAWMLDGPGASYDVPLPVAGEPKRAILDSYTKEHSAEYQAQAWIDLARRLHRQHPEVADPSRVESIVIHTSHHTHFVIGSGANDPQKYDSTASRETLDHSIPYIFTVALQDGGWHHVESYLPARAARPDTVEMWGKVTTTEDPEWTRRYHSTDPAEKAFGGRVEIRLADGRVIEDQIAVADAHPLGARPFAREDYIAKFRTLAAGVLEADEIERFLALAERLPDLNAAEMGGLTITARPGLLAASPAPKGLF
;
A
#
# COMPACT_ATOMS: atom_id res chain seq x y z
N LEU A 1 1.79 1.93 21.80
CA LEU A 1 1.99 0.51 21.45
C LEU A 1 0.99 -0.38 22.17
N HIS A 2 1.08 -0.53 23.49
CA HIS A 2 0.17 -1.39 24.27
C HIS A 2 -1.33 -1.14 23.99
N THR A 3 -1.72 0.12 23.79
CA THR A 3 -3.11 0.53 23.52
C THR A 3 -3.49 0.59 22.04
N THR A 4 -2.54 0.33 21.13
CA THR A 4 -2.71 0.56 19.68
C THR A 4 -2.27 -0.62 18.81
N THR A 5 -1.90 -1.75 19.40
CA THR A 5 -1.58 -2.98 18.68
C THR A 5 -2.87 -3.73 18.35
N ALA A 6 -3.17 -3.87 17.06
CA ALA A 6 -4.29 -4.68 16.58
C ALA A 6 -3.78 -5.99 15.96
N THR A 7 -4.56 -7.06 16.10
CA THR A 7 -4.25 -8.32 15.41
C THR A 7 -4.38 -8.16 13.89
N ARG A 8 -3.81 -9.13 13.16
CA ARG A 8 -3.85 -9.16 11.68
C ARG A 8 -5.27 -9.20 11.10
N GLN A 9 -6.28 -9.57 11.90
CA GLN A 9 -7.67 -9.61 11.44
C GLN A 9 -8.17 -8.27 10.89
N SER A 10 -7.60 -7.15 11.34
CA SER A 10 -7.87 -5.81 10.79
C SER A 10 -7.53 -5.65 9.29
N ARG A 11 -6.81 -6.61 8.70
CA ARG A 11 -6.39 -6.63 7.28
C ARG A 11 -6.56 -8.01 6.61
N LYS A 12 -7.51 -8.83 7.07
CA LYS A 12 -7.82 -10.14 6.46
C LYS A 12 -9.33 -10.32 6.25
N GLY A 13 -9.72 -11.05 5.19
CA GLY A 13 -11.13 -11.28 4.85
C GLY A 13 -11.77 -10.02 4.27
N GLU A 14 -12.98 -9.69 4.73
CA GLU A 14 -13.61 -8.40 4.41
C GLU A 14 -12.91 -7.28 5.19
N ILE A 15 -12.10 -6.50 4.47
CA ILE A 15 -11.33 -5.42 5.09
C ILE A 15 -12.24 -4.21 5.29
N SER A 16 -12.38 -3.80 6.55
CA SER A 16 -13.25 -2.68 6.96
C SER A 16 -12.52 -1.33 6.95
N SER A 17 -13.30 -0.25 7.07
CA SER A 17 -12.81 1.13 7.21
C SER A 17 -11.86 1.34 8.39
N TRP A 18 -11.85 0.42 9.37
CA TRP A 18 -10.88 0.43 10.47
C TRP A 18 -9.44 0.46 9.98
N LYS A 19 -9.12 -0.20 8.86
CA LYS A 19 -7.78 -0.17 8.25
C LYS A 19 -7.30 1.25 7.96
N ALA A 20 -8.19 2.11 7.47
CA ALA A 20 -7.88 3.51 7.18
C ALA A 20 -7.81 4.36 8.46
N HIS A 21 -8.60 4.01 9.48
CA HIS A 21 -8.64 4.73 10.75
C HIS A 21 -7.47 4.39 11.69
N ALA A 22 -6.98 3.15 11.69
CA ALA A 22 -6.01 2.66 12.67
C ALA A 22 -4.71 3.51 12.77
N PRO A 23 -4.10 4.01 11.68
CA PRO A 23 -2.95 4.92 11.78
C PRO A 23 -3.28 6.24 12.47
N ALA A 24 -4.44 6.84 12.14
CA ALA A 24 -4.88 8.08 12.76
C ALA A 24 -5.22 7.88 14.25
N PHE A 25 -5.81 6.73 14.59
CA PHE A 25 -6.04 6.32 15.99
C PHE A 25 -4.72 6.22 16.76
N ALA A 26 -3.69 5.61 16.18
CA ALA A 26 -2.37 5.53 16.82
C ALA A 26 -1.76 6.93 17.07
N GLY A 27 -1.87 7.84 16.09
CA GLY A 27 -1.43 9.22 16.24
C GLY A 27 -2.18 9.98 17.34
N LYS A 28 -3.52 9.86 17.38
CA LYS A 28 -4.36 10.41 18.45
C LYS A 28 -3.91 9.92 19.83
N MET A 29 -3.79 8.59 19.99
CA MET A 29 -3.38 7.98 21.25
C MET A 29 -1.99 8.42 21.68
N ALA A 30 -1.08 8.68 20.74
CA ALA A 30 0.25 9.19 21.04
C ALA A 30 0.20 10.61 21.63
N VAL A 31 -0.62 11.51 21.05
CA VAL A 31 -0.81 12.87 21.58
C VAL A 31 -1.40 12.84 22.99
N GLU A 32 -2.42 12.01 23.21
CA GLU A 32 -3.02 11.83 24.55
C GLU A 32 -2.00 11.27 25.55
N ALA A 33 -1.22 10.25 25.17
CA ALA A 33 -0.20 9.68 26.04
C ALA A 33 0.89 10.70 26.43
N ILE A 34 1.31 11.56 25.50
CA ILE A 34 2.28 12.64 25.77
C ILE A 34 1.68 13.65 26.75
N ASP A 35 0.45 14.11 26.55
CA ASP A 35 -0.22 15.04 27.47
C ASP A 35 -0.30 14.46 28.89
N ARG A 36 -0.68 13.18 29.03
CA ARG A 36 -0.75 12.51 30.33
C ARG A 36 0.61 12.39 31.01
N ALA A 37 1.65 12.03 30.25
CA ALA A 37 3.02 11.98 30.76
C ALA A 37 3.52 13.36 31.23
N LEU A 38 3.21 14.43 30.50
CA LEU A 38 3.55 15.80 30.90
C LEU A 38 2.85 16.23 32.20
N ARG A 39 1.72 15.60 32.56
CA ARG A 39 1.01 15.79 33.83
C ARG A 39 1.50 14.88 34.96
N GLY A 40 2.56 14.11 34.72
CA GLY A 40 3.19 13.23 35.72
C GLY A 40 2.61 11.82 35.77
N GLU A 41 1.79 11.41 34.81
CA GLU A 41 1.30 10.03 34.75
C GLU A 41 2.41 9.07 34.31
N THR A 42 2.52 7.94 35.02
CA THR A 42 3.51 6.89 34.76
C THR A 42 2.92 5.73 33.96
N SER A 43 3.78 4.94 33.31
CA SER A 43 3.38 3.73 32.58
C SER A 43 3.45 2.46 33.45
N PRO A 44 2.74 1.37 33.07
CA PRO A 44 3.06 0.03 33.55
C PRO A 44 4.52 -0.32 33.18
N THR A 45 5.27 -0.94 34.10
CA THR A 45 6.71 -1.23 33.91
C THR A 45 7.07 -2.62 34.43
N PRO A 46 7.85 -3.43 33.67
CA PRO A 46 8.34 -3.17 32.31
C PRO A 46 7.28 -3.47 31.24
N ILE A 47 7.00 -2.51 30.34
CA ILE A 47 5.90 -2.63 29.38
C ILE A 47 6.20 -3.61 28.23
N TYR A 48 7.47 -3.80 27.86
CA TYR A 48 7.87 -4.72 26.79
C TYR A 48 8.20 -6.10 27.35
N GLU A 49 9.11 -6.16 28.32
CA GLU A 49 9.73 -7.38 28.86
C GLU A 49 9.00 -7.96 30.07
N GLY A 50 7.94 -7.31 30.55
CA GLY A 50 7.14 -7.83 31.66
C GLY A 50 6.56 -9.20 31.34
N GLU A 51 6.23 -9.98 32.38
CA GLU A 51 5.57 -11.28 32.24
C GLU A 51 4.28 -11.18 31.41
N ASP A 52 3.54 -10.08 31.59
CA ASP A 52 2.35 -9.71 30.80
C ASP A 52 2.62 -8.58 29.78
N GLY A 53 3.87 -8.45 29.35
CA GLY A 53 4.35 -7.42 28.44
C GLY A 53 4.05 -7.70 26.97
N VAL A 54 4.41 -6.73 26.13
CA VAL A 54 4.23 -6.82 24.67
C VAL A 54 4.95 -8.03 24.08
N ILE A 55 6.17 -8.34 24.53
CA ILE A 55 6.95 -9.46 24.00
C ILE A 55 6.24 -10.79 24.26
N ALA A 56 5.81 -10.99 25.50
CA ALA A 56 5.18 -12.23 25.94
C ALA A 56 3.87 -12.55 25.22
N TRP A 57 3.02 -11.55 24.98
CA TRP A 57 1.65 -11.76 24.51
C TRP A 57 1.40 -11.37 23.05
N MET A 58 2.24 -10.53 22.45
CA MET A 58 2.01 -10.01 21.09
C MET A 58 3.09 -10.42 20.08
N LEU A 59 4.27 -10.84 20.54
CA LEU A 59 5.41 -11.21 19.69
C LEU A 59 5.78 -12.69 19.90
N ASP A 60 7.07 -13.04 20.01
CA ASP A 60 7.55 -14.43 20.01
C ASP A 60 7.49 -15.13 21.39
N GLY A 61 6.74 -14.56 22.35
CA GLY A 61 6.49 -15.19 23.65
C GLY A 61 7.44 -14.75 24.77
N PRO A 62 7.23 -15.20 26.01
CA PRO A 62 7.88 -14.66 27.20
C PRO A 62 9.40 -14.93 27.28
N GLY A 63 9.91 -15.88 26.49
CA GLY A 63 11.34 -16.17 26.39
C GLY A 63 12.07 -15.42 25.28
N ALA A 64 11.35 -14.60 24.49
CA ALA A 64 11.94 -13.89 23.37
C ALA A 64 12.71 -12.65 23.82
N SER A 65 13.71 -12.29 23.03
CA SER A 65 14.51 -11.07 23.20
C SER A 65 14.76 -10.46 21.83
N TYR A 66 14.74 -9.13 21.75
CA TYR A 66 14.95 -8.38 20.52
C TYR A 66 16.02 -7.32 20.72
N ASP A 67 16.98 -7.28 19.81
CA ASP A 67 17.94 -6.18 19.73
C ASP A 67 17.41 -5.11 18.78
N VAL A 68 17.18 -3.91 19.31
CA VAL A 68 16.74 -2.75 18.51
C VAL A 68 17.93 -1.79 18.35
N PRO A 69 18.58 -1.74 17.16
CA PRO A 69 19.67 -0.82 16.94
C PRO A 69 19.16 0.62 16.94
N LEU A 70 19.80 1.48 17.73
CA LEU A 70 19.55 2.91 17.73
C LEU A 70 20.79 3.64 17.21
N PRO A 71 20.61 4.74 16.45
CA PRO A 71 21.74 5.55 16.02
C PRO A 71 22.49 6.10 17.23
N VAL A 72 23.81 6.01 17.20
CA VAL A 72 24.65 6.57 18.27
C VAL A 72 24.66 8.11 18.21
N ALA A 73 25.14 8.75 19.27
CA ALA A 73 25.28 10.20 19.30
C ALA A 73 26.13 10.69 18.12
N GLY A 74 25.59 11.63 17.33
CA GLY A 74 26.23 12.16 16.13
C GLY A 74 25.94 11.38 14.83
N GLU A 75 25.32 10.20 14.90
CA GLU A 75 24.96 9.43 13.71
C GLU A 75 23.65 9.95 13.06
N PRO A 76 23.60 10.09 11.73
CA PRO A 76 22.38 10.47 11.03
C PRO A 76 21.26 9.42 11.17
N LYS A 77 20.03 9.89 11.36
CA LYS A 77 18.83 9.04 11.39
C LYS A 77 18.41 8.73 9.95
N ARG A 78 18.72 7.53 9.46
CA ARG A 78 18.59 7.18 8.04
C ARG A 78 17.41 6.28 7.69
N ALA A 79 16.63 5.81 8.66
CA ALA A 79 15.50 4.89 8.42
C ALA A 79 14.47 5.40 7.39
N ILE A 80 14.32 6.72 7.24
CA ILE A 80 13.45 7.32 6.20
C ILE A 80 13.94 7.01 4.78
N LEU A 81 15.25 6.82 4.59
CA LEU A 81 15.85 6.48 3.29
C LEU A 81 15.55 5.03 2.89
N ASP A 82 15.14 4.19 3.83
CA ASP A 82 14.73 2.80 3.59
C ASP A 82 13.23 2.69 3.26
N SER A 83 12.55 3.83 3.08
CA SER A 83 11.14 3.88 2.70
C SER A 83 10.97 3.88 1.18
N TYR A 84 9.97 3.15 0.71
CA TYR A 84 9.65 3.10 -0.71
C TYR A 84 8.35 3.82 -1.03
N THR A 85 8.36 4.56 -2.13
CA THR A 85 7.20 5.30 -2.58
C THR A 85 6.25 4.40 -3.36
N LYS A 86 4.96 4.54 -3.07
CA LYS A 86 3.89 4.00 -3.91
C LYS A 86 3.62 5.00 -5.01
N GLU A 87 3.64 4.57 -6.27
CA GLU A 87 3.07 5.35 -7.37
C GLU A 87 1.55 5.16 -7.39
N HIS A 88 1.13 3.90 -7.32
CA HIS A 88 -0.26 3.49 -7.44
C HIS A 88 -0.94 3.44 -6.07
N SER A 89 -2.20 3.88 -5.99
CA SER A 89 -3.01 3.69 -4.77
C SER A 89 -3.42 2.22 -4.67
N ALA A 90 -2.54 1.36 -4.14
CA ALA A 90 -2.78 -0.05 -3.85
C ALA A 90 -1.82 -0.53 -2.73
N GLU A 91 -1.93 -1.79 -2.29
CA GLU A 91 -0.88 -2.39 -1.43
C GLU A 91 0.51 -2.26 -2.09
N TYR A 92 1.58 -2.19 -1.28
CA TYR A 92 2.93 -1.98 -1.80
C TYR A 92 3.39 -3.17 -2.67
N GLN A 93 3.01 -4.38 -2.29
CA GLN A 93 3.33 -5.61 -2.99
C GLN A 93 2.62 -5.71 -4.34
N ALA A 94 1.60 -4.88 -4.59
CA ALA A 94 0.91 -4.80 -5.86
C ALA A 94 1.56 -3.85 -6.87
N GLN A 95 2.48 -2.95 -6.45
CA GLN A 95 3.00 -1.88 -7.29
C GLN A 95 3.67 -2.41 -8.56
N ALA A 96 4.58 -3.37 -8.40
CA ALA A 96 5.32 -3.95 -9.53
C ALA A 96 4.39 -4.70 -10.50
N TRP A 97 3.33 -5.35 -9.98
CA TRP A 97 2.36 -6.07 -10.79
C TRP A 97 1.49 -5.14 -11.64
N ILE A 98 1.15 -3.95 -11.13
CA ILE A 98 0.47 -2.91 -11.93
C ILE A 98 1.37 -2.48 -13.09
N ASP A 99 2.65 -2.21 -12.84
CA ASP A 99 3.58 -1.79 -13.89
C ASP A 99 3.82 -2.88 -14.94
N LEU A 100 3.95 -4.14 -14.50
CA LEU A 100 4.06 -5.29 -15.40
C LEU A 100 2.80 -5.47 -16.25
N ALA A 101 1.61 -5.39 -15.65
CA ALA A 101 0.35 -5.49 -16.37
C ALA A 101 0.19 -4.39 -17.42
N ARG A 102 0.57 -3.14 -17.09
CA ARG A 102 0.58 -2.02 -18.05
C ARG A 102 1.57 -2.24 -19.19
N ARG A 103 2.74 -2.83 -18.90
CA ARG A 103 3.72 -3.18 -19.93
C ARG A 103 3.17 -4.27 -20.87
N LEU A 104 2.58 -5.32 -20.31
CA LEU A 104 1.95 -6.41 -21.06
C LEU A 104 0.78 -5.92 -21.90
N HIS A 105 -0.07 -5.04 -21.38
CA HIS A 105 -1.14 -4.41 -22.16
C HIS A 105 -0.62 -3.73 -23.44
N ARG A 106 0.50 -2.99 -23.33
CA ARG A 106 1.09 -2.28 -24.48
C ARG A 106 1.75 -3.22 -25.48
N GLN A 107 2.41 -4.28 -25.00
CA GLN A 107 3.17 -5.20 -25.84
C GLN A 107 2.32 -6.32 -26.45
N HIS A 108 1.26 -6.71 -25.74
CA HIS A 108 0.37 -7.83 -26.05
C HIS A 108 -1.10 -7.41 -25.83
N PRO A 109 -1.63 -6.44 -26.58
CA PRO A 109 -3.00 -5.94 -26.36
C PRO A 109 -4.07 -7.04 -26.47
N GLU A 110 -3.78 -8.17 -27.13
CA GLU A 110 -4.66 -9.33 -27.18
C GLU A 110 -4.93 -9.97 -25.82
N VAL A 111 -4.04 -9.79 -24.82
CA VAL A 111 -4.22 -10.38 -23.48
C VAL A 111 -5.19 -9.58 -22.60
N ALA A 112 -5.69 -8.44 -23.08
CA ALA A 112 -6.78 -7.71 -22.42
C ALA A 112 -8.15 -8.37 -22.64
N ASP A 113 -8.29 -9.16 -23.71
CA ASP A 113 -9.53 -9.88 -24.05
C ASP A 113 -9.56 -11.24 -23.33
N PRO A 114 -10.52 -11.45 -22.41
CA PRO A 114 -10.61 -12.72 -21.68
C PRO A 114 -10.82 -13.93 -22.61
N SER A 115 -11.46 -13.78 -23.76
CA SER A 115 -11.70 -14.90 -24.68
C SER A 115 -10.39 -15.45 -25.30
N ARG A 116 -9.31 -14.66 -25.27
CA ARG A 116 -7.99 -15.03 -25.76
C ARG A 116 -7.11 -15.66 -24.70
N VAL A 117 -7.48 -15.54 -23.43
CA VAL A 117 -6.69 -16.00 -22.29
C VAL A 117 -7.32 -17.26 -21.71
N GLU A 118 -6.50 -18.30 -21.58
CA GLU A 118 -6.86 -19.55 -20.88
C GLU A 118 -6.60 -19.41 -19.39
N SER A 119 -5.38 -18.98 -19.01
CA SER A 119 -4.99 -18.80 -17.60
C SER A 119 -3.87 -17.79 -17.43
N ILE A 120 -3.79 -17.20 -16.23
CA ILE A 120 -2.71 -16.31 -15.81
C ILE A 120 -2.19 -16.81 -14.45
N VAL A 121 -0.90 -17.12 -14.38
CA VAL A 121 -0.23 -17.57 -13.15
C VAL A 121 0.87 -16.58 -12.77
N ILE A 122 0.76 -16.02 -11.57
CA ILE A 122 1.72 -15.09 -10.99
C ILE A 122 2.58 -15.82 -9.97
N HIS A 123 3.86 -16.00 -10.28
CA HIS A 123 4.88 -16.59 -9.40
C HIS A 123 5.53 -15.48 -8.58
N THR A 124 5.35 -15.51 -7.25
CA THR A 124 5.69 -14.40 -6.36
C THR A 124 6.17 -14.88 -4.98
N SER A 125 6.64 -13.96 -4.13
CA SER A 125 7.00 -14.28 -2.74
C SER A 125 5.84 -14.82 -1.91
N HIS A 126 6.19 -15.54 -0.82
CA HIS A 126 5.27 -15.97 0.24
C HIS A 126 4.37 -14.83 0.68
N HIS A 127 4.95 -13.65 0.94
CA HIS A 127 4.19 -12.50 1.41
C HIS A 127 3.10 -12.12 0.41
N THR A 128 3.44 -11.88 -0.86
CA THR A 128 2.43 -11.50 -1.85
C THR A 128 1.38 -12.60 -2.01
N HIS A 129 1.79 -13.88 -2.10
CA HIS A 129 0.88 -15.00 -2.30
C HIS A 129 -0.14 -15.16 -1.16
N PHE A 130 0.31 -15.13 0.09
CA PHE A 130 -0.54 -15.35 1.27
C PHE A 130 -1.20 -14.09 1.82
N VAL A 131 -0.73 -12.90 1.47
CA VAL A 131 -1.28 -11.63 1.98
C VAL A 131 -2.26 -10.99 1.02
N ILE A 132 -1.98 -10.94 -0.28
CA ILE A 132 -2.87 -10.32 -1.29
C ILE A 132 -3.15 -11.19 -2.52
N GLY A 133 -2.55 -12.38 -2.59
CA GLY A 133 -2.79 -13.36 -3.65
C GLY A 133 -3.83 -14.41 -3.28
N SER A 134 -3.90 -15.44 -4.12
CA SER A 134 -4.79 -16.60 -4.01
C SER A 134 -4.55 -17.43 -2.73
N GLY A 135 -3.30 -17.46 -2.23
CA GLY A 135 -2.92 -18.22 -1.04
C GLY A 135 -3.53 -17.66 0.26
N ALA A 136 -4.04 -16.43 0.23
CA ALA A 136 -4.73 -15.86 1.38
C ALA A 136 -6.01 -16.60 1.76
N ASN A 137 -6.60 -17.34 0.81
CA ASN A 137 -7.88 -18.06 0.94
C ASN A 137 -9.04 -17.13 1.37
N ASP A 138 -8.99 -15.87 0.94
CA ASP A 138 -10.03 -14.87 1.15
C ASP A 138 -10.91 -14.79 -0.12
N PRO A 139 -12.15 -15.34 -0.13
CA PRO A 139 -13.00 -15.32 -1.33
C PRO A 139 -13.37 -13.90 -1.77
N GLN A 140 -13.36 -12.93 -0.84
CA GLN A 140 -13.60 -11.52 -1.15
C GLN A 140 -12.57 -10.94 -2.14
N LYS A 141 -11.39 -11.54 -2.29
CA LYS A 141 -10.38 -11.14 -3.29
C LYS A 141 -10.76 -11.55 -4.71
N TYR A 142 -11.88 -12.25 -4.89
CA TYR A 142 -12.48 -12.62 -6.17
C TYR A 142 -13.93 -12.13 -6.30
N ASP A 143 -14.38 -11.25 -5.40
CA ASP A 143 -15.75 -10.75 -5.35
C ASP A 143 -15.85 -9.33 -5.92
N SER A 144 -16.58 -9.18 -7.04
CA SER A 144 -16.82 -7.89 -7.69
C SER A 144 -17.61 -6.87 -6.88
N THR A 145 -18.22 -7.30 -5.78
CA THR A 145 -18.95 -6.45 -4.83
C THR A 145 -18.13 -6.06 -3.60
N ALA A 146 -16.88 -6.55 -3.51
CA ALA A 146 -16.01 -6.27 -2.37
C ALA A 146 -15.67 -4.78 -2.24
N SER A 147 -15.36 -4.38 -1.01
CA SER A 147 -14.95 -3.00 -0.69
C SER A 147 -13.67 -2.60 -1.41
N ARG A 148 -13.47 -1.29 -1.60
CA ARG A 148 -12.19 -0.72 -2.06
C ARG A 148 -11.02 -1.24 -1.23
N GLU A 149 -11.19 -1.31 0.09
CA GLU A 149 -10.16 -1.76 1.04
C GLU A 149 -9.82 -3.24 0.91
N THR A 150 -10.67 -4.03 0.25
CA THR A 150 -10.40 -5.42 -0.10
C THR A 150 -9.78 -5.50 -1.50
N LEU A 151 -10.32 -4.76 -2.47
CA LEU A 151 -9.83 -4.73 -3.85
C LEU A 151 -8.42 -4.15 -3.97
N ASP A 152 -8.03 -3.19 -3.11
CA ASP A 152 -6.65 -2.68 -3.05
C ASP A 152 -5.64 -3.70 -2.48
N HIS A 153 -6.13 -4.86 -2.01
CA HIS A 153 -5.39 -6.02 -1.50
C HIS A 153 -5.72 -7.32 -2.26
N SER A 154 -6.20 -7.23 -3.51
CA SER A 154 -6.39 -8.38 -4.39
C SER A 154 -5.45 -8.29 -5.60
N ILE A 155 -4.34 -9.06 -5.61
CA ILE A 155 -3.48 -9.19 -6.79
C ILE A 155 -4.28 -9.61 -8.04
N PRO A 156 -5.17 -10.62 -7.96
CA PRO A 156 -5.97 -11.01 -9.11
C PRO A 156 -6.75 -9.84 -9.71
N TYR A 157 -7.46 -9.08 -8.88
CA TYR A 157 -8.21 -7.90 -9.32
C TYR A 157 -7.30 -6.82 -9.91
N ILE A 158 -6.26 -6.47 -9.17
CA ILE A 158 -5.35 -5.37 -9.50
C ILE A 158 -4.65 -5.65 -10.83
N PHE A 159 -4.12 -6.87 -11.00
CA PHE A 159 -3.46 -7.27 -12.23
C PHE A 159 -4.43 -7.27 -13.41
N THR A 160 -5.64 -7.83 -13.24
CA THR A 160 -6.67 -7.84 -14.29
C THR A 160 -7.04 -6.44 -14.76
N VAL A 161 -7.37 -5.52 -13.83
CA VAL A 161 -7.81 -4.16 -14.20
C VAL A 161 -6.66 -3.39 -14.85
N ALA A 162 -5.44 -3.48 -14.31
CA ALA A 162 -4.27 -2.83 -14.93
C ALA A 162 -3.94 -3.41 -16.31
N LEU A 163 -4.15 -4.71 -16.53
CA LEU A 163 -3.92 -5.39 -17.81
C LEU A 163 -4.96 -4.99 -18.86
N GLN A 164 -6.23 -4.87 -18.47
CA GLN A 164 -7.30 -4.49 -19.37
C GLN A 164 -7.25 -3.00 -19.74
N ASP A 165 -7.03 -2.14 -18.75
CA ASP A 165 -7.13 -0.69 -18.94
C ASP A 165 -5.79 -0.06 -19.37
N GLY A 166 -4.68 -0.78 -19.27
CA GLY A 166 -3.34 -0.23 -19.53
C GLY A 166 -2.91 0.86 -18.53
N GLY A 167 -3.65 1.00 -17.44
CA GLY A 167 -3.46 2.04 -16.42
C GLY A 167 -4.07 1.69 -15.07
N TRP A 168 -3.78 2.51 -14.07
CA TRP A 168 -4.34 2.37 -12.73
C TRP A 168 -4.70 3.75 -12.18
N HIS A 169 -5.98 3.99 -11.96
CA HIS A 169 -6.46 5.25 -11.41
C HIS A 169 -6.93 5.07 -9.97
N HIS A 170 -6.52 5.99 -9.09
CA HIS A 170 -6.74 5.89 -7.65
C HIS A 170 -8.21 5.90 -7.21
N VAL A 171 -9.17 6.23 -8.09
CA VAL A 171 -10.62 6.14 -7.83
C VAL A 171 -11.31 5.24 -8.85
N GLU A 172 -11.10 5.50 -10.13
CA GLU A 172 -11.86 4.87 -11.22
C GLU A 172 -11.62 3.37 -11.30
N SER A 173 -10.39 2.91 -11.01
CA SER A 173 -10.05 1.49 -10.95
C SER A 173 -10.71 0.75 -9.79
N TYR A 174 -11.47 1.43 -8.91
CA TYR A 174 -12.20 0.83 -7.80
C TYR A 174 -13.71 1.06 -7.87
N LEU A 175 -14.22 1.71 -8.92
CA LEU A 175 -15.65 1.96 -9.03
C LEU A 175 -16.41 0.62 -9.15
N PRO A 176 -17.56 0.45 -8.45
CA PRO A 176 -18.35 -0.78 -8.56
C PRO A 176 -18.70 -1.14 -10.01
N ALA A 177 -19.04 -0.15 -10.83
CA ALA A 177 -19.32 -0.33 -12.26
C ALA A 177 -18.11 -0.81 -13.07
N ARG A 178 -16.88 -0.47 -12.63
CA ARG A 178 -15.64 -0.97 -13.24
C ARG A 178 -15.34 -2.39 -12.77
N ALA A 179 -15.47 -2.67 -11.48
CA ALA A 179 -15.20 -3.98 -10.90
C ALA A 179 -16.19 -5.07 -11.39
N ALA A 180 -17.45 -4.69 -11.61
CA ALA A 180 -18.53 -5.60 -12.01
C ALA A 180 -18.65 -5.81 -13.53
N ARG A 181 -17.71 -5.33 -14.35
CA ARG A 181 -17.76 -5.59 -15.80
C ARG A 181 -17.66 -7.10 -16.07
N PRO A 182 -18.53 -7.69 -16.92
CA PRO A 182 -18.54 -9.14 -17.12
C PRO A 182 -17.21 -9.71 -17.63
N ASP A 183 -16.55 -9.01 -18.56
CA ASP A 183 -15.24 -9.37 -19.12
C ASP A 183 -14.12 -9.32 -18.07
N THR A 184 -14.17 -8.33 -17.16
CA THR A 184 -13.26 -8.24 -16.01
C THR A 184 -13.46 -9.38 -15.04
N VAL A 185 -14.71 -9.69 -14.68
CA VAL A 185 -14.99 -10.81 -13.75
C VAL A 185 -14.54 -12.14 -14.36
N GLU A 186 -14.74 -12.34 -15.66
CA GLU A 186 -14.22 -13.51 -16.37
C GLU A 186 -12.69 -13.59 -16.33
N MET A 187 -11.99 -12.50 -16.70
CA MET A 187 -10.51 -12.46 -16.68
C MET A 187 -9.96 -12.65 -15.26
N TRP A 188 -10.57 -11.99 -14.27
CA TRP A 188 -10.17 -12.05 -12.86
C TRP A 188 -10.22 -13.48 -12.33
N GLY A 189 -11.24 -14.26 -12.71
CA GLY A 189 -11.32 -15.68 -12.39
C GLY A 189 -10.21 -16.55 -12.98
N LYS A 190 -9.48 -16.07 -13.99
CA LYS A 190 -8.34 -16.76 -14.62
C LYS A 190 -6.99 -16.41 -13.99
N VAL A 191 -6.94 -15.40 -13.10
CA VAL A 191 -5.69 -14.96 -12.44
C VAL A 191 -5.49 -15.70 -11.12
N THR A 192 -4.37 -16.40 -11.03
CA THR A 192 -3.92 -17.09 -9.82
C THR A 192 -2.52 -16.67 -9.44
N THR A 193 -2.19 -16.84 -8.17
CA THR A 193 -0.82 -16.64 -7.67
C THR A 193 -0.29 -17.94 -7.08
N THR A 194 1.01 -18.16 -7.15
CA THR A 194 1.72 -19.23 -6.46
C THR A 194 2.97 -18.66 -5.78
N GLU A 195 3.34 -19.24 -4.64
CA GLU A 195 4.65 -18.97 -4.06
C GLU A 195 5.76 -19.54 -4.94
N ASP A 196 6.85 -18.78 -5.08
CA ASP A 196 8.11 -19.19 -5.64
C ASP A 196 9.23 -18.93 -4.61
N PRO A 197 9.99 -19.96 -4.21
CA PRO A 197 11.03 -19.84 -3.18
C PRO A 197 12.09 -18.79 -3.47
N GLU A 198 12.44 -18.56 -4.75
CA GLU A 198 13.46 -17.57 -5.11
C GLU A 198 12.94 -16.15 -4.89
N TRP A 199 11.67 -15.89 -5.23
CA TRP A 199 11.05 -14.60 -4.96
C TRP A 199 10.81 -14.39 -3.45
N THR A 200 10.54 -15.44 -2.68
CA THR A 200 10.52 -15.39 -1.20
C THR A 200 11.90 -15.04 -0.63
N ARG A 201 12.98 -15.67 -1.10
CA ARG A 201 14.35 -15.37 -0.70
C ARG A 201 14.68 -13.89 -0.93
N ARG A 202 14.39 -13.39 -2.14
CA ARG A 202 14.63 -11.99 -2.50
C ARG A 202 13.80 -11.01 -1.67
N TYR A 203 12.55 -11.33 -1.36
CA TYR A 203 11.71 -10.49 -0.50
C TYR A 203 12.32 -10.27 0.90
N HIS A 204 12.97 -11.29 1.46
CA HIS A 204 13.62 -11.25 2.76
C HIS A 204 15.06 -10.74 2.74
N SER A 205 15.64 -10.49 1.56
CA SER A 205 17.01 -10.00 1.48
C SER A 205 17.15 -8.63 2.15
N THR A 206 18.28 -8.46 2.84
CA THR A 206 18.73 -7.18 3.39
C THR A 206 19.64 -6.43 2.42
N ASP A 207 20.14 -7.09 1.36
CA ASP A 207 20.87 -6.44 0.27
C ASP A 207 19.86 -5.71 -0.64
N PRO A 208 19.91 -4.37 -0.74
CA PRO A 208 19.03 -3.61 -1.62
C PRO A 208 19.11 -4.04 -3.10
N ALA A 209 20.25 -4.53 -3.57
CA ALA A 209 20.42 -4.96 -4.96
C ALA A 209 19.69 -6.28 -5.28
N GLU A 210 19.50 -7.13 -4.27
CA GLU A 210 18.76 -8.39 -4.43
C GLU A 210 17.27 -8.25 -4.10
N LYS A 211 16.95 -7.35 -3.17
CA LYS A 211 15.61 -7.21 -2.61
C LYS A 211 14.58 -6.93 -3.69
N ALA A 212 13.51 -7.73 -3.69
CA ALA A 212 12.47 -7.66 -4.70
C ALA A 212 11.08 -7.83 -4.09
N PHE A 213 10.10 -7.21 -4.75
CA PHE A 213 8.69 -7.22 -4.34
C PHE A 213 7.75 -7.67 -5.47
N GLY A 214 8.28 -7.93 -6.67
CA GLY A 214 7.55 -8.46 -7.80
C GLY A 214 7.74 -9.97 -7.99
N GLY A 215 7.80 -10.41 -9.24
CA GLY A 215 7.93 -11.81 -9.61
C GLY A 215 7.84 -12.05 -11.12
N ARG A 216 7.46 -13.27 -11.51
CA ARG A 216 7.21 -13.67 -12.92
C ARG A 216 5.72 -13.92 -13.13
N VAL A 217 5.20 -13.55 -14.30
CA VAL A 217 3.86 -13.94 -14.75
C VAL A 217 3.96 -14.83 -15.99
N GLU A 218 3.07 -15.82 -16.05
CA GLU A 218 2.86 -16.70 -17.20
C GLU A 218 1.41 -16.57 -17.65
N ILE A 219 1.20 -16.16 -18.90
CA ILE A 219 -0.12 -16.03 -19.53
C ILE A 219 -0.24 -17.09 -20.61
N ARG A 220 -1.11 -18.07 -20.40
CA ARG A 220 -1.46 -19.07 -21.41
C ARG A 220 -2.63 -18.57 -22.24
N LEU A 221 -2.45 -18.53 -23.55
CA LEU A 221 -3.48 -18.12 -24.50
C LEU A 221 -4.30 -19.31 -24.96
N ALA A 222 -5.55 -19.05 -25.39
CA ALA A 222 -6.46 -20.06 -25.89
C ALA A 222 -5.98 -20.77 -27.19
N ASP A 223 -5.01 -20.18 -27.89
CA ASP A 223 -4.35 -20.78 -29.06
C ASP A 223 -3.13 -21.64 -28.70
N GLY A 224 -2.83 -21.81 -27.41
CA GLY A 224 -1.73 -22.61 -26.88
C GLY A 224 -0.40 -21.86 -26.74
N ARG A 225 -0.28 -20.61 -27.20
CA ARG A 225 0.91 -19.78 -26.94
C ARG A 225 1.01 -19.42 -25.46
N VAL A 226 2.25 -19.18 -25.01
CA VAL A 226 2.55 -18.71 -23.66
C VAL A 226 3.34 -17.40 -23.76
N ILE A 227 2.88 -16.38 -23.04
CA ILE A 227 3.59 -15.11 -22.84
C ILE A 227 4.13 -15.11 -21.42
N GLU A 228 5.43 -14.87 -21.28
CA GLU A 228 6.09 -14.77 -19.99
C GLU A 228 6.78 -13.42 -19.86
N ASP A 229 6.68 -12.82 -18.68
CA ASP A 229 7.42 -11.61 -18.35
C ASP A 229 7.64 -11.53 -16.82
N GLN A 230 8.56 -10.69 -16.37
CA GLN A 230 8.90 -10.55 -14.96
C GLN A 230 9.28 -9.12 -14.59
N ILE A 231 9.13 -8.81 -13.30
CA ILE A 231 9.52 -7.52 -12.72
C ILE A 231 9.99 -7.73 -11.29
N ALA A 232 11.13 -7.15 -10.91
CA ALA A 232 11.66 -7.30 -9.55
C ALA A 232 11.11 -6.25 -8.58
N VAL A 233 11.01 -5.00 -9.02
CA VAL A 233 10.55 -3.85 -8.24
C VAL A 233 9.70 -2.94 -9.12
N ALA A 234 8.80 -2.16 -8.51
CA ALA A 234 7.96 -1.21 -9.23
C ALA A 234 8.80 -0.17 -9.98
N ASP A 235 8.23 0.43 -11.02
CA ASP A 235 8.96 1.41 -11.85
C ASP A 235 9.44 2.59 -10.99
N ALA A 236 8.59 3.07 -10.07
CA ALA A 236 8.86 4.17 -9.15
C ALA A 236 9.90 3.88 -8.04
N HIS A 237 10.29 2.61 -7.87
CA HIS A 237 11.27 2.22 -6.86
C HIS A 237 12.64 2.88 -7.13
N PRO A 238 13.50 3.14 -6.12
CA PRO A 238 14.86 3.68 -6.34
C PRO A 238 15.72 2.89 -7.33
N LEU A 239 15.45 1.59 -7.45
CA LEU A 239 16.10 0.66 -8.40
C LEU A 239 15.18 0.25 -9.57
N GLY A 240 14.04 0.93 -9.74
CA GLY A 240 13.07 0.66 -10.78
C GLY A 240 13.43 1.32 -12.12
N ALA A 241 12.60 1.09 -13.13
CA ALA A 241 12.83 1.65 -14.47
C ALA A 241 12.62 3.17 -14.55
N ARG A 242 11.85 3.76 -13.62
CA ARG A 242 11.61 5.19 -13.51
C ARG A 242 11.52 5.60 -12.03
N PRO A 243 12.66 5.64 -11.31
CA PRO A 243 12.69 6.04 -9.91
C PRO A 243 12.04 7.41 -9.73
N PHE A 244 11.15 7.53 -8.75
CA PHE A 244 10.47 8.80 -8.50
C PHE A 244 11.46 9.90 -8.09
N ALA A 245 11.41 11.02 -8.81
CA ALA A 245 12.10 12.25 -8.47
C ALA A 245 11.10 13.29 -7.92
N ARG A 246 11.61 14.44 -7.51
CA ARG A 246 10.81 15.54 -6.92
C ARG A 246 9.60 15.89 -7.78
N GLU A 247 9.79 16.03 -9.09
CA GLU A 247 8.73 16.38 -10.04
C GLU A 247 7.60 15.34 -10.06
N ASP A 248 7.92 14.05 -9.94
CA ASP A 248 6.91 12.98 -9.86
C ASP A 248 6.07 13.08 -8.59
N TYR A 249 6.69 13.40 -7.44
CA TYR A 249 5.94 13.62 -6.20
C TYR A 249 5.01 14.83 -6.30
N ILE A 250 5.48 15.92 -6.91
CA ILE A 250 4.68 17.12 -7.12
C ILE A 250 3.51 16.83 -8.06
N ALA A 251 3.76 16.17 -9.19
CA ALA A 251 2.73 15.77 -10.15
C ALA A 251 1.67 14.85 -9.50
N LYS A 252 2.13 13.89 -8.69
CA LYS A 252 1.25 13.03 -7.90
C LYS A 252 0.43 13.82 -6.88
N PHE A 253 1.05 14.75 -6.15
CA PHE A 253 0.33 15.59 -5.19
C PHE A 253 -0.77 16.40 -5.88
N ARG A 254 -0.45 17.08 -7.00
CA ARG A 254 -1.42 17.84 -7.80
C ARG A 254 -2.56 16.95 -8.28
N THR A 255 -2.25 15.74 -8.77
CA THR A 255 -3.25 14.76 -9.21
C THR A 255 -4.21 14.37 -8.08
N LEU A 256 -3.67 14.08 -6.88
CA LEU A 256 -4.49 13.68 -5.73
C LEU A 256 -5.26 14.85 -5.09
N ALA A 257 -4.73 16.06 -5.20
CA ALA A 257 -5.36 17.27 -4.69
C ALA A 257 -6.44 17.82 -5.63
N ALA A 258 -6.40 17.46 -6.92
CA ALA A 258 -7.36 17.91 -7.91
C ALA A 258 -8.80 17.60 -7.48
N GLY A 259 -9.66 18.62 -7.48
CA GLY A 259 -11.06 18.50 -7.06
C GLY A 259 -11.29 18.49 -5.54
N VAL A 260 -10.23 18.39 -4.73
CA VAL A 260 -10.27 18.42 -3.26
C VAL A 260 -9.77 19.75 -2.70
N LEU A 261 -8.72 20.32 -3.30
CA LEU A 261 -8.13 21.61 -2.93
C LEU A 261 -8.36 22.62 -4.06
N GLU A 262 -8.39 23.91 -3.71
CA GLU A 262 -8.32 24.99 -4.70
C GLU A 262 -6.89 25.11 -5.25
N ALA A 263 -6.73 25.62 -6.47
CA ALA A 263 -5.45 25.62 -7.18
C ALA A 263 -4.38 26.47 -6.48
N ASP A 264 -4.77 27.59 -5.89
CA ASP A 264 -3.90 28.46 -5.08
C ASP A 264 -3.43 27.77 -3.80
N GLU A 265 -4.28 26.99 -3.15
CA GLU A 265 -3.94 26.21 -1.96
C GLU A 265 -2.92 25.09 -2.27
N ILE A 266 -3.05 24.45 -3.44
CA ILE A 266 -2.08 23.45 -3.92
C ILE A 266 -0.69 24.08 -4.05
N GLU A 267 -0.60 25.20 -4.76
CA GLU A 267 0.69 25.87 -5.00
C GLU A 267 1.26 26.48 -3.72
N ARG A 268 0.41 27.01 -2.82
CA ARG A 268 0.84 27.48 -1.50
C ARG A 268 1.48 26.36 -0.68
N PHE A 269 0.83 25.19 -0.60
CA PHE A 269 1.35 24.06 0.16
C PHE A 269 2.68 23.56 -0.43
N LEU A 270 2.75 23.41 -1.76
CA LEU A 270 3.97 22.98 -2.45
C LEU A 270 5.14 23.94 -2.21
N ALA A 271 4.93 25.24 -2.39
CA ALA A 271 5.96 26.26 -2.18
C ALA A 271 6.53 26.23 -0.75
N LEU A 272 5.70 25.94 0.24
CA LEU A 272 6.13 25.79 1.63
C LEU A 272 6.86 24.46 1.87
N ALA A 273 6.30 23.35 1.40
CA ALA A 273 6.85 22.01 1.59
C ALA A 273 8.23 21.84 0.92
N GLU A 274 8.46 22.50 -0.22
CA GLU A 274 9.75 22.45 -0.91
C GLU A 274 10.89 23.14 -0.15
N ARG A 275 10.56 24.05 0.76
CA ARG A 275 11.51 24.77 1.63
C ARG A 275 11.55 24.23 3.05
N LEU A 276 11.10 22.98 3.28
CA LEU A 276 11.03 22.36 4.61
C LEU A 276 12.28 22.58 5.50
N PRO A 277 13.53 22.44 5.00
CA PRO A 277 14.73 22.65 5.82
C PRO A 277 14.92 24.10 6.31
N ASP A 278 14.30 25.07 5.65
CA ASP A 278 14.48 26.50 5.89
C ASP A 278 13.33 27.12 6.70
N LEU A 279 12.32 26.32 7.08
CA LEU A 279 11.13 26.82 7.78
C LEU A 279 11.43 27.16 9.24
N ASN A 280 10.89 28.29 9.69
CA ASN A 280 10.84 28.61 11.12
C ASN A 280 9.59 28.02 11.81
N ALA A 281 9.56 28.04 13.14
CA ALA A 281 8.48 27.45 13.93
C ALA A 281 7.08 28.02 13.62
N ALA A 282 6.98 29.30 13.23
CA ALA A 282 5.70 29.92 12.86
C ALA A 282 5.22 29.47 11.47
N GLU A 283 6.14 29.20 10.54
CA GLU A 283 5.84 28.70 9.20
C GLU A 283 5.38 27.23 9.21
N MET A 284 5.83 26.44 10.18
CA MET A 284 5.46 25.01 10.30
C MET A 284 3.95 24.77 10.36
N GLY A 285 3.17 25.69 10.96
CA GLY A 285 1.71 25.60 10.99
C GLY A 285 1.05 25.65 9.59
N GLY A 286 1.76 26.21 8.61
CA GLY A 286 1.34 26.27 7.22
C GLY A 286 1.49 24.94 6.46
N LEU A 287 2.15 23.92 7.02
CA LEU A 287 2.23 22.56 6.45
C LEU A 287 0.94 21.75 6.70
N THR A 288 -0.18 22.44 6.63
CA THR A 288 -1.55 21.90 6.65
C THR A 288 -2.22 22.26 5.32
N ILE A 289 -3.37 21.65 5.05
CA ILE A 289 -4.14 21.89 3.82
C ILE A 289 -5.55 22.35 4.17
N THR A 290 -6.10 23.21 3.32
CA THR A 290 -7.48 23.69 3.41
C THR A 290 -8.30 23.05 2.30
N ALA A 291 -9.26 22.20 2.67
CA ALA A 291 -10.21 21.65 1.73
C ALA A 291 -10.99 22.76 1.01
N ARG A 292 -11.30 22.54 -0.27
CA ARG A 292 -12.06 23.52 -1.04
C ARG A 292 -13.42 23.84 -0.39
N PRO A 293 -13.92 25.08 -0.52
CA PRO A 293 -15.19 25.47 0.08
C PRO A 293 -16.33 24.52 -0.31
N GLY A 294 -17.14 24.13 0.68
CA GLY A 294 -18.31 23.26 0.47
C GLY A 294 -18.01 21.77 0.36
N LEU A 295 -16.75 21.33 0.15
CA LEU A 295 -16.43 19.90 0.01
C LEU A 295 -16.82 19.11 1.27
N LEU A 296 -16.38 19.58 2.44
CA LEU A 296 -16.70 18.91 3.71
C LEU A 296 -18.18 19.01 4.05
N ALA A 297 -18.86 20.10 3.68
CA ALA A 297 -20.29 20.28 3.90
C ALA A 297 -21.16 19.39 3.01
N ALA A 298 -20.66 19.02 1.83
CA ALA A 298 -21.30 18.07 0.92
C ALA A 298 -21.12 16.61 1.35
N SER A 299 -20.15 16.33 2.22
CA SER A 299 -19.99 15.00 2.80
C SER A 299 -21.09 14.76 3.84
N PRO A 300 -21.74 13.58 3.85
CA PRO A 300 -22.69 13.26 4.91
C PRO A 300 -21.99 13.36 6.26
N ALA A 301 -22.61 14.08 7.20
CA ALA A 301 -22.08 14.19 8.55
C ALA A 301 -21.94 12.78 9.14
N PRO A 302 -20.76 12.42 9.69
CA PRO A 302 -20.61 11.15 10.38
C PRO A 302 -21.66 11.01 11.49
N LYS A 303 -22.23 9.80 11.61
CA LYS A 303 -23.08 9.45 12.74
C LYS A 303 -22.18 8.93 13.86
N GLY A 304 -22.05 9.66 14.96
CA GLY A 304 -21.27 9.22 16.11
C GLY A 304 -20.56 10.36 16.83
N LEU A 305 -19.51 10.03 17.58
CA LEU A 305 -18.62 11.04 18.17
C LEU A 305 -17.71 11.57 17.05
N PHE A 306 -17.91 12.85 16.74
CA PHE A 306 -17.40 13.62 15.59
C PHE A 306 -18.12 13.35 14.28
#